data_AF-A0A6I7FH61-F1
#
_entry.id   AF-A0A6I7FH61-F1
#
_cell.length_a   1.000
_cell.length_b   1.000
_cell.length_c   1.000
_cell.angle_alpha   90.00
_cell.angle_beta   90.00
_cell.angle_gamma   90.00
#
_symmetry.space_group_name_H-M   'P 1'
#
loop_
_entity.id
_entity.type
_entity.pdbx_description
1 polymer ?
#
loop_
_entity_poly.entity_id
_entity_poly.type
_entity_poly.pdbx_seq_one_letter_code
_entity_poly.pdbx_strand_id
1 'polypeptide(L)'
;MMQKRIDWIDASKGLGIILVVLGHTPTTDWLKTFIFAFHMPLFFFLSGVVYHDANLTFKSFLYKKMKTLLLPYFIFSVLAYSFWFLIERHFKFSGSSDVDPIIPFKGIFYSIPDHYMLTHNPALWFLTCLFVVELLFFCMKKWLNDRFIVCFVMLSAALGYYNYQYLDIKLLWNIEVALTAIVFYSAGFLLRKRLRELKMRNRRTLLLSFLFFAVVAYLQSWNVRVDMRANEYGDMAIFYITAFSGTAGVIFTSFHLENVRLLRFLGKNSLIILVLHYPVIRILKAVIYYLLDFSLDETYGSLLWSGIYSIATLVIMIPCIIVLNRYPVFLGRRRC
;
A
#
# COMPACT_ATOMS: atom_id res chain seq x y z
N MET A 1 -27.28 -5.01 7.43
CA MET A 1 -26.51 -6.00 8.23
C MET A 1 -25.02 -5.72 8.07
N MET A 2 -24.28 -5.49 9.16
CA MET A 2 -22.82 -5.34 9.09
C MET A 2 -22.23 -6.64 8.54
N GLN A 3 -21.57 -6.56 7.39
CA GLN A 3 -20.86 -7.70 6.81
C GLN A 3 -19.83 -8.19 7.83
N LYS A 4 -20.00 -9.44 8.30
CA LYS A 4 -19.12 -10.04 9.32
C LYS A 4 -17.68 -9.99 8.80
N ARG A 5 -16.81 -9.27 9.53
CA ARG A 5 -15.39 -9.15 9.17
C ARG A 5 -14.75 -10.54 9.15
N ILE A 6 -13.81 -10.72 8.22
CA ILE A 6 -13.13 -11.99 8.00
C ILE A 6 -11.73 -11.88 8.61
N ASP A 7 -11.47 -12.64 9.67
CA ASP A 7 -10.26 -12.50 10.50
C ASP A 7 -8.95 -12.66 9.71
N TRP A 8 -8.87 -13.62 8.79
CA TRP A 8 -7.66 -13.79 7.97
C TRP A 8 -7.38 -12.59 7.05
N ILE A 9 -8.42 -11.87 6.58
CA ILE A 9 -8.22 -10.67 5.76
C ILE A 9 -7.62 -9.55 6.61
N ASP A 10 -8.15 -9.35 7.83
CA ASP A 10 -7.59 -8.39 8.77
C ASP A 10 -6.14 -8.78 9.14
N ALA A 11 -5.84 -10.08 9.33
CA ALA A 11 -4.47 -10.54 9.56
C ALA A 11 -3.54 -10.32 8.36
N SER A 12 -3.99 -10.57 7.12
CA SER A 12 -3.22 -10.28 5.90
C SER A 12 -2.90 -8.80 5.77
N LYS A 13 -3.86 -7.92 6.07
CA LYS A 13 -3.62 -6.46 6.11
C LYS A 13 -2.66 -6.07 7.22
N GLY A 14 -2.71 -6.76 8.36
CA GLY A 14 -1.78 -6.59 9.48
C GLY A 14 -0.34 -6.92 9.10
N LEU A 15 -0.12 -8.08 8.47
CA LEU A 15 1.20 -8.44 7.94
C LEU A 15 1.64 -7.47 6.85
N GLY A 16 0.76 -7.17 5.89
CA GLY A 16 1.04 -6.22 4.81
C GLY A 16 1.46 -4.84 5.32
N ILE A 17 0.80 -4.30 6.35
CA ILE A 17 1.12 -2.96 6.85
C ILE A 17 2.40 -2.94 7.69
N ILE A 18 2.74 -4.04 8.37
CA ILE A 18 4.05 -4.20 9.00
C ILE A 18 5.15 -4.19 7.92
N LEU A 19 4.94 -4.91 6.81
CA LEU A 19 5.89 -4.93 5.70
C LEU A 19 6.05 -3.55 5.03
N VAL A 20 4.96 -2.78 4.86
CA VAL A 20 5.01 -1.38 4.41
C VAL A 20 5.92 -0.54 5.31
N VAL A 21 5.68 -0.59 6.63
CA VAL A 21 6.50 0.17 7.59
C VAL A 21 7.96 -0.27 7.48
N LEU A 22 8.23 -1.56 7.56
CA LEU A 22 9.58 -2.13 7.50
C LEU A 22 10.32 -1.71 6.22
N GLY A 23 9.67 -1.79 5.05
CA GLY A 23 10.23 -1.40 3.76
C GLY A 23 10.57 0.09 3.62
N HIS A 24 10.05 0.94 4.50
CA HIS A 24 10.30 2.39 4.52
C HIS A 24 11.22 2.84 5.67
N THR A 25 11.61 1.94 6.57
CA THR A 25 12.67 2.19 7.56
C THR A 25 14.06 2.08 6.93
N PRO A 26 15.12 2.62 7.56
CA PRO A 26 16.51 2.28 7.21
C PRO A 26 16.68 0.76 7.28
N THR A 27 16.85 0.13 6.12
CA THR A 27 16.86 -1.32 5.99
C THR A 27 17.82 -1.80 4.91
N THR A 28 18.01 -3.11 4.81
CA THR A 28 18.87 -3.71 3.78
C THR A 28 18.19 -3.68 2.42
N ASP A 29 18.98 -3.49 1.36
CA ASP A 29 18.43 -3.43 0.00
C ASP A 29 17.74 -4.73 -0.43
N TRP A 30 18.28 -5.89 -0.05
CA TRP A 30 17.66 -7.18 -0.37
C TRP A 30 16.28 -7.32 0.29
N LEU A 31 16.12 -6.87 1.54
CA LEU A 31 14.85 -6.97 2.27
C LEU A 31 13.84 -5.98 1.69
N LYS A 32 14.28 -4.76 1.38
CA LYS A 32 13.45 -3.77 0.70
C LYS A 32 12.98 -4.28 -0.66
N THR A 33 13.88 -4.85 -1.44
CA THR A 33 13.60 -5.46 -2.75
C THR A 33 12.61 -6.62 -2.65
N PHE A 34 12.78 -7.50 -1.66
CA PHE A 34 11.84 -8.58 -1.38
C PHE A 34 10.43 -8.04 -1.04
N ILE A 35 10.34 -7.06 -0.13
CA ILE A 35 9.06 -6.48 0.31
C ILE A 35 8.35 -5.77 -0.83
N PHE A 36 9.08 -4.96 -1.60
CA PHE A 36 8.53 -4.12 -2.67
C PHE A 36 7.95 -4.90 -3.84
N ALA A 37 8.38 -6.16 -4.03
CA ALA A 37 7.84 -7.04 -5.05
C ALA A 37 6.33 -7.33 -4.89
N PHE A 38 5.77 -7.30 -3.67
CA PHE A 38 4.39 -7.77 -3.46
C PHE A 38 3.56 -7.02 -2.41
N HIS A 39 4.11 -6.16 -1.56
CA HIS A 39 3.32 -5.57 -0.46
C HIS A 39 2.18 -4.67 -0.94
N MET A 40 2.37 -3.86 -2.00
CA MET A 40 1.29 -3.05 -2.58
C MET A 40 0.31 -3.87 -3.43
N PRO A 41 0.78 -4.79 -4.31
CA PRO A 41 -0.09 -5.76 -4.97
C PRO A 41 -1.02 -6.50 -4.01
N LEU A 42 -0.53 -6.90 -2.83
CA LEU A 42 -1.32 -7.52 -1.77
C LEU A 42 -2.51 -6.62 -1.35
N PHE A 43 -2.30 -5.33 -1.12
CA PHE A 43 -3.39 -4.44 -0.72
C PHE A 43 -4.42 -4.20 -1.83
N PHE A 44 -4.00 -4.12 -3.09
CA PHE A 44 -4.94 -4.08 -4.23
C PHE A 44 -5.74 -5.37 -4.33
N PHE A 45 -5.09 -6.52 -4.21
CA PHE A 45 -5.73 -7.84 -4.21
C PHE A 45 -6.75 -7.98 -3.08
N LEU A 46 -6.37 -7.66 -1.84
CA LEU A 46 -7.27 -7.72 -0.68
C LEU A 46 -8.45 -6.73 -0.80
N SER A 47 -8.26 -5.59 -1.46
CA SER A 47 -9.34 -4.65 -1.75
C SER A 47 -10.35 -5.23 -2.74
N GLY A 48 -9.87 -5.94 -3.76
CA GLY A 48 -10.69 -6.72 -4.67
C GLY A 48 -11.45 -7.86 -4.00
N VAL A 49 -10.82 -8.60 -3.08
CA VAL A 49 -11.47 -9.68 -2.30
C VAL A 49 -12.69 -9.15 -1.54
N VAL A 50 -12.58 -7.97 -0.93
CA VAL A 50 -13.66 -7.36 -0.14
C VAL A 50 -14.59 -6.45 -0.95
N TYR A 51 -14.40 -6.37 -2.27
CA TYR A 51 -15.22 -5.51 -3.12
C TYR A 51 -16.70 -5.87 -3.01
N HIS A 52 -17.51 -4.84 -2.79
CA HIS A 52 -18.95 -4.91 -2.75
C HIS A 52 -19.57 -3.58 -3.18
N ASP A 53 -20.28 -3.60 -4.30
CA ASP A 53 -20.96 -2.45 -4.89
C ASP A 53 -22.41 -2.30 -4.45
N ALA A 54 -23.00 -3.29 -3.78
CA ALA A 54 -24.37 -3.24 -3.24
C ALA A 54 -25.44 -2.75 -4.26
N ASN A 55 -25.26 -3.04 -5.56
CA ASN A 55 -26.10 -2.54 -6.65
C ASN A 55 -26.24 -0.99 -6.70
N LEU A 56 -25.23 -0.26 -6.22
CA LEU A 56 -25.21 1.20 -6.25
C LEU A 56 -25.22 1.75 -7.69
N THR A 57 -25.78 2.95 -7.87
CA THR A 57 -25.57 3.74 -9.09
C THR A 57 -24.12 4.23 -9.16
N PHE A 58 -23.63 4.59 -10.36
CA PHE A 58 -22.27 5.12 -10.52
C PHE A 58 -22.04 6.35 -9.64
N LYS A 59 -22.98 7.31 -9.63
CA LYS A 59 -22.92 8.51 -8.78
C LYS A 59 -22.81 8.16 -7.29
N SER A 60 -23.59 7.18 -6.82
CA SER A 60 -23.56 6.75 -5.41
C SER A 60 -22.26 6.04 -5.05
N PHE A 61 -21.75 5.21 -5.96
CA PHE A 61 -20.47 4.55 -5.81
C PHE A 61 -19.32 5.57 -5.78
N LEU A 62 -19.29 6.49 -6.74
CA LEU A 62 -18.33 7.59 -6.82
C LEU A 62 -18.30 8.39 -5.52
N TYR A 63 -19.45 8.87 -5.05
CA TYR A 63 -19.53 9.63 -3.80
C TYR A 63 -19.05 8.82 -2.59
N LYS A 64 -19.41 7.53 -2.52
CA LYS A 64 -18.92 6.64 -1.46
C LYS A 64 -17.40 6.55 -1.48
N LYS A 65 -16.78 6.38 -2.66
CA LYS A 65 -15.32 6.25 -2.79
C LYS A 65 -14.59 7.57 -2.54
N MET A 66 -15.14 8.69 -3.02
CA MET A 66 -14.62 10.02 -2.67
C MET A 66 -14.59 10.20 -1.15
N LYS A 67 -15.68 9.83 -0.45
CA LYS A 67 -15.73 9.92 1.00
C LYS A 67 -14.75 8.97 1.71
N THR A 68 -14.62 7.73 1.27
CA THR A 68 -13.80 6.72 1.98
C THR A 68 -12.32 6.72 1.62
N LEU A 69 -11.93 7.33 0.48
CA LEU A 69 -10.56 7.35 -0.02
C LEU A 69 -10.04 8.78 -0.20
N LEU A 70 -10.71 9.61 -1.01
CA LEU A 70 -10.22 10.95 -1.33
C LEU A 70 -10.29 11.91 -0.15
N LEU A 71 -11.34 11.86 0.67
CA LEU A 71 -11.45 12.72 1.85
C LEU A 71 -10.29 12.44 2.84
N PRO A 72 -10.02 11.19 3.27
CA PRO A 72 -8.81 10.88 4.04
C PRO A 72 -7.53 11.33 3.34
N TYR A 73 -7.38 11.05 2.03
CA TYR A 73 -6.23 11.49 1.25
C TYR A 73 -6.00 13.01 1.40
N PHE A 74 -6.98 13.86 1.08
CA PHE A 74 -6.80 15.32 1.15
C PHE A 74 -6.50 15.81 2.57
N ILE A 75 -7.18 15.28 3.59
CA ILE A 75 -6.92 15.65 4.99
C ILE A 75 -5.46 15.33 5.36
N PHE A 76 -5.02 14.10 5.11
CA PHE A 76 -3.68 13.67 5.50
C PHE A 76 -2.59 14.23 4.59
N SER A 77 -2.87 14.54 3.32
CA SER A 77 -1.96 15.28 2.44
C SER A 77 -1.71 16.69 2.96
N VAL A 78 -2.77 17.42 3.36
CA VAL A 78 -2.62 18.76 3.95
C VAL A 78 -1.86 18.70 5.27
N LEU A 79 -2.20 17.77 6.17
CA LEU A 79 -1.49 17.61 7.44
C LEU A 79 -0.01 17.25 7.25
N ALA A 80 0.29 16.31 6.35
CA ALA A 80 1.66 15.91 6.06
C ALA A 80 2.44 17.02 5.35
N TYR A 81 1.81 17.77 4.44
CA TYR A 81 2.39 18.95 3.82
C TYR A 81 2.72 20.02 4.86
N SER A 82 1.80 20.34 5.77
CA SER A 82 2.04 21.31 6.85
C SER A 82 3.18 20.86 7.76
N PHE A 83 3.23 19.58 8.14
CA PHE A 83 4.33 19.01 8.91
C PHE A 83 5.66 19.11 8.14
N TRP A 84 5.66 18.74 6.86
CA TRP A 84 6.85 18.81 6.03
C TRP A 84 7.36 20.25 5.89
N PHE A 85 6.45 21.18 5.61
CA PHE A 85 6.76 22.58 5.35
C PHE A 85 7.27 23.31 6.59
N LEU A 86 6.66 23.08 7.75
CA LEU A 86 6.98 23.81 8.99
C LEU A 86 8.10 23.16 9.80
N ILE A 87 8.34 21.86 9.63
CA ILE A 87 9.22 21.08 10.51
C ILE A 87 10.25 20.29 9.69
N GLU A 88 9.79 19.30 8.91
CA GLU A 88 10.68 18.28 8.34
C GLU A 88 11.73 18.84 7.37
N ARG A 89 11.34 19.80 6.52
CA ARG A 89 12.24 20.39 5.52
C ARG A 89 13.41 21.17 6.13
N HIS A 90 13.35 21.44 7.44
CA HIS A 90 14.41 22.11 8.20
C HIS A 90 15.35 21.12 8.90
N PHE A 91 15.10 19.81 8.81
CA PHE A 91 16.05 18.80 9.27
C PHE A 91 17.28 18.75 8.35
N LYS A 92 18.48 18.70 8.95
CA LYS A 92 19.77 18.69 8.24
C LYS A 92 19.91 17.51 7.25
N PHE A 93 19.17 16.42 7.49
CA PHE A 93 19.22 15.19 6.71
C PHE A 93 18.01 14.97 5.79
N SER A 94 17.07 15.93 5.68
CA SER A 94 15.84 15.70 4.91
C SER A 94 16.08 15.61 3.39
N GLY A 95 17.20 16.17 2.90
CA GLY A 95 17.52 16.29 1.47
C GLY A 95 16.48 17.10 0.67
N SER A 96 15.60 17.82 1.36
CA SER A 96 14.43 18.50 0.77
C SER A 96 14.32 19.97 1.16
N SER A 97 15.35 20.56 1.77
CA SER A 97 15.36 21.96 2.20
C SER A 97 15.15 22.91 1.02
N ASP A 98 15.70 22.55 -0.14
CA ASP A 98 15.77 23.39 -1.33
C ASP A 98 14.59 23.16 -2.28
N VAL A 99 13.68 22.23 -1.94
CA VAL A 99 12.48 21.97 -2.73
C VAL A 99 11.53 23.16 -2.60
N ASP A 100 11.16 23.75 -3.74
CA ASP A 100 10.14 24.81 -3.79
C ASP A 100 8.82 24.28 -3.20
N PRO A 101 8.31 24.87 -2.09
CA PRO A 101 7.08 24.41 -1.43
C PRO A 101 5.85 24.38 -2.34
N ILE A 102 5.80 25.17 -3.42
CA ILE A 102 4.66 25.11 -4.36
C ILE A 102 4.53 23.74 -5.04
N ILE A 103 5.64 23.02 -5.19
CA ILE A 103 5.68 21.72 -5.87
C ILE A 103 4.93 20.65 -5.07
N PRO A 104 5.28 20.35 -3.80
CA PRO A 104 4.50 19.42 -3.00
C PRO A 104 3.10 19.93 -2.66
N PHE A 105 2.86 21.24 -2.67
CA PHE A 105 1.51 21.80 -2.55
C PHE A 105 0.64 21.42 -3.75
N LYS A 106 1.13 21.59 -4.99
CA LYS A 106 0.46 21.09 -6.22
C LYS A 106 0.26 19.58 -6.16
N GLY A 107 1.23 18.85 -5.58
CA GLY A 107 1.17 17.41 -5.38
C GLY A 107 -0.05 16.93 -4.57
N ILE A 108 -0.59 17.75 -3.66
CA ILE A 108 -1.86 17.45 -2.97
C ILE A 108 -2.99 17.21 -3.98
N PHE A 109 -3.02 17.91 -5.10
CA PHE A 109 -4.08 17.80 -6.10
C PHE A 109 -3.74 16.82 -7.21
N TYR A 110 -2.48 16.80 -7.65
CA TYR A 110 -2.07 15.98 -8.79
C TYR A 110 -1.75 14.54 -8.41
N SER A 111 -1.22 14.32 -7.20
CA SER A 111 -0.80 13.01 -6.70
C SER A 111 0.10 12.23 -7.68
N ILE A 112 1.04 12.95 -8.31
CA ILE A 112 2.05 12.37 -9.21
C ILE A 112 3.30 12.04 -8.38
N PRO A 113 3.97 10.90 -8.63
CA PRO A 113 5.09 10.43 -7.80
C PRO A 113 6.40 11.19 -8.02
N ASP A 114 6.51 11.95 -9.11
CA ASP A 114 7.75 12.57 -9.57
C ASP A 114 7.93 14.00 -9.09
N HIS A 115 9.14 14.52 -9.34
CA HIS A 115 9.52 15.91 -9.08
C HIS A 115 9.13 16.38 -7.68
N TYR A 116 9.32 15.56 -6.64
CA TYR A 116 9.01 15.90 -5.24
C TYR A 116 7.54 16.21 -4.92
N MET A 117 6.59 15.99 -5.84
CA MET A 117 5.17 16.33 -5.62
C MET A 117 4.57 15.63 -4.39
N LEU A 118 4.98 14.40 -4.11
CA LEU A 118 4.55 13.67 -2.91
C LEU A 118 5.65 13.55 -1.84
N THR A 119 6.65 14.45 -1.84
CA THR A 119 7.75 14.38 -0.86
C THR A 119 7.24 14.47 0.59
N HIS A 120 6.14 15.18 0.82
CA HIS A 120 5.53 15.32 2.14
C HIS A 120 5.00 13.99 2.70
N ASN A 121 4.50 13.08 1.86
CA ASN A 121 4.13 11.72 2.24
C ASN A 121 3.96 10.84 1.00
N PRO A 122 5.00 10.08 0.60
CA PRO A 122 4.94 9.28 -0.60
C PRO A 122 3.78 8.29 -0.59
N ALA A 123 3.47 7.64 0.54
CA ALA A 123 2.48 6.56 0.65
C ALA A 123 1.04 6.95 0.28
N LEU A 124 0.71 8.24 0.22
CA LEU A 124 -0.63 8.73 -0.11
C LEU A 124 -1.04 8.40 -1.56
N TRP A 125 -0.07 8.15 -2.46
CA TRP A 125 -0.30 7.70 -3.84
C TRP A 125 -1.28 6.52 -3.93
N PHE A 126 -1.21 5.60 -2.95
CA PHE A 126 -2.02 4.40 -2.94
C PHE A 126 -3.52 4.72 -2.85
N LEU A 127 -3.91 5.77 -2.13
CA LEU A 127 -5.33 6.12 -1.96
C LEU A 127 -5.95 6.66 -3.25
N THR A 128 -5.23 7.50 -3.99
CA THR A 128 -5.72 8.01 -5.28
C THR A 128 -5.70 6.91 -6.33
N CYS A 129 -4.65 6.08 -6.36
CA CYS A 129 -4.56 4.96 -7.27
C CYS A 129 -5.69 3.95 -7.00
N LEU A 130 -5.92 3.57 -5.74
CA LEU A 130 -7.01 2.67 -5.37
C LEU A 130 -8.39 3.25 -5.71
N PHE A 131 -8.58 4.57 -5.56
CA PHE A 131 -9.79 5.24 -5.99
C PHE A 131 -10.04 5.05 -7.49
N VAL A 132 -9.02 5.26 -8.33
CA VAL A 132 -9.09 5.03 -9.78
C VAL A 132 -9.37 3.55 -10.08
N VAL A 133 -8.62 2.62 -9.48
CA VAL A 133 -8.82 1.16 -9.67
C VAL A 133 -10.25 0.75 -9.32
N GLU A 134 -10.82 1.24 -8.22
CA GLU A 134 -12.18 0.90 -7.83
C GLU A 134 -13.24 1.46 -8.78
N LEU A 135 -13.04 2.66 -9.34
CA LEU A 135 -13.92 3.23 -10.36
C LEU A 135 -13.84 2.45 -11.68
N LEU A 136 -12.62 2.16 -12.14
CA LEU A 136 -12.39 1.36 -13.35
C LEU A 136 -13.05 -0.01 -13.20
N PHE A 137 -12.82 -0.68 -12.07
CA PHE A 137 -13.39 -2.00 -11.79
C PHE A 137 -14.92 -1.95 -11.70
N PHE A 138 -15.50 -0.91 -11.09
CA PHE A 138 -16.95 -0.75 -11.01
C PHE A 138 -17.58 -0.56 -12.41
N CYS A 139 -17.01 0.31 -13.24
CA CYS A 139 -17.46 0.53 -14.61
C CYS A 139 -17.35 -0.76 -15.44
N MET A 140 -16.21 -1.44 -15.34
CA MET A 140 -15.96 -2.73 -15.98
C MET A 140 -17.03 -3.75 -15.61
N LYS A 141 -17.32 -3.95 -14.32
CA LYS A 141 -18.31 -4.94 -13.85
C LYS A 141 -19.76 -4.55 -14.15
N LYS A 142 -20.05 -3.27 -14.36
CA LYS A 142 -21.39 -2.78 -14.70
C LYS A 142 -21.70 -2.87 -16.19
N TRP A 143 -20.68 -2.69 -17.04
CA TRP A 143 -20.85 -2.57 -18.48
C TRP A 143 -20.34 -3.78 -19.27
N LEU A 144 -19.44 -4.58 -18.69
CA LEU A 144 -18.91 -5.79 -19.33
C LEU A 144 -19.52 -7.04 -18.71
N ASN A 145 -19.74 -8.05 -19.55
CA ASN A 145 -20.04 -9.41 -19.08
C ASN A 145 -18.79 -10.05 -18.48
N ASP A 146 -18.96 -11.06 -17.61
CA ASP A 146 -17.87 -11.77 -16.93
C ASP A 146 -16.76 -12.27 -17.89
N ARG A 147 -17.12 -12.66 -19.12
CA ARG A 147 -16.16 -13.11 -20.15
C ARG A 147 -15.21 -11.99 -20.61
N PHE A 148 -15.67 -10.75 -20.65
CA PHE A 148 -14.88 -9.60 -21.13
C PHE A 148 -14.07 -8.93 -20.02
N ILE A 149 -14.35 -9.20 -18.75
CA ILE A 149 -13.55 -8.73 -17.61
C ILE A 149 -12.09 -9.17 -17.77
N VAL A 150 -11.86 -10.44 -18.13
CA VAL A 150 -10.50 -10.96 -18.33
C VAL A 150 -9.79 -10.24 -19.47
N CYS A 151 -10.45 -10.05 -20.62
CA CYS A 151 -9.90 -9.31 -21.76
C CYS A 151 -9.52 -7.87 -21.38
N PHE A 152 -10.38 -7.16 -20.63
CA PHE A 152 -10.10 -5.81 -20.18
C PHE A 152 -8.90 -5.74 -19.22
N VAL A 153 -8.79 -6.71 -18.31
CA VAL A 153 -7.66 -6.80 -17.38
C VAL A 153 -6.36 -7.07 -18.13
N MET A 154 -6.37 -7.98 -19.12
CA MET A 154 -5.19 -8.26 -19.95
C MET A 154 -4.79 -7.05 -20.81
N LEU A 155 -5.77 -6.34 -21.38
CA LEU A 155 -5.51 -5.10 -22.12
C LEU A 155 -4.92 -4.02 -21.20
N SER A 156 -5.45 -3.86 -19.99
CA SER A 156 -4.92 -2.90 -19.01
C SER A 156 -3.49 -3.24 -18.61
N ALA A 157 -3.20 -4.53 -18.39
CA ALA A 157 -1.85 -5.00 -18.10
C ALA A 157 -0.87 -4.70 -19.26
N ALA A 158 -1.31 -4.92 -20.50
CA ALA A 158 -0.52 -4.62 -21.70
C ALA A 158 -0.28 -3.12 -21.87
N LEU A 159 -1.28 -2.27 -21.61
CA LEU A 159 -1.14 -0.82 -21.63
C LEU A 159 -0.22 -0.31 -20.51
N GLY A 160 -0.31 -0.88 -19.30
CA GLY A 160 0.61 -0.57 -18.19
C GLY A 160 2.05 -0.93 -18.53
N TYR A 161 2.27 -2.11 -19.13
CA TYR A 161 3.58 -2.53 -19.64
C TYR A 161 4.10 -1.58 -20.73
N TYR A 162 3.26 -1.26 -21.72
CA TYR A 162 3.65 -0.38 -22.82
C TYR A 162 4.00 1.03 -22.31
N ASN A 163 3.23 1.56 -21.37
CA ASN A 163 3.53 2.83 -20.73
C ASN A 163 4.89 2.79 -20.03
N TYR A 164 5.12 1.77 -19.20
CA TYR A 164 6.38 1.61 -18.48
C TYR A 164 7.59 1.51 -19.41
N GLN A 165 7.51 0.72 -20.49
CA GLN A 165 8.65 0.44 -21.35
C GLN A 165 8.94 1.54 -22.38
N TYR A 166 7.92 2.24 -22.86
CA TYR A 166 8.07 3.07 -24.06
C TYR A 166 7.60 4.51 -23.93
N LEU A 167 6.67 4.81 -23.02
CA LEU A 167 6.03 6.14 -22.97
C LEU A 167 6.43 6.97 -21.75
N ASP A 168 6.65 6.31 -20.61
CA ASP A 168 6.90 6.91 -19.30
C ASP A 168 5.90 8.03 -18.94
N ILE A 169 4.62 7.88 -19.33
CA ILE A 169 3.60 8.87 -19.02
C ILE A 169 3.20 8.73 -17.56
N LYS A 170 3.28 9.83 -16.81
CA LYS A 170 2.68 9.96 -15.49
C LYS A 170 1.38 10.76 -15.57
N LEU A 171 0.30 10.22 -15.03
CA LEU A 171 -1.01 10.84 -15.06
C LEU A 171 -1.46 11.23 -13.65
N LEU A 172 -2.43 12.14 -13.61
CA LEU A 172 -3.07 12.54 -12.35
C LEU A 172 -3.57 11.30 -11.62
N TRP A 173 -3.33 11.27 -10.31
CA TRP A 173 -3.82 10.24 -9.40
C TRP A 173 -3.28 8.82 -9.66
N ASN A 174 -2.18 8.70 -10.41
CA ASN A 174 -1.52 7.45 -10.76
C ASN A 174 -2.44 6.54 -11.62
N ILE A 175 -3.12 7.12 -12.61
CA ILE A 175 -3.99 6.36 -13.54
C ILE A 175 -3.19 5.30 -14.29
N GLU A 176 -1.97 5.62 -14.71
CA GLU A 176 -1.03 4.70 -15.36
C GLU A 176 -0.71 3.48 -14.48
N VAL A 177 -0.49 3.70 -13.18
CA VAL A 177 -0.24 2.63 -12.22
C VAL A 177 -1.52 1.83 -11.96
N ALA A 178 -2.69 2.48 -12.02
CA ALA A 178 -3.98 1.82 -11.85
C ALA A 178 -4.23 0.74 -12.93
N LEU A 179 -3.71 0.93 -14.15
CA LEU A 179 -3.79 -0.07 -15.23
C LEU A 179 -3.04 -1.37 -14.90
N THR A 180 -1.91 -1.26 -14.19
CA THR A 180 -1.18 -2.42 -13.65
C THR A 180 -1.89 -2.99 -12.42
N ALA A 181 -2.36 -2.13 -11.51
CA ALA A 181 -2.94 -2.53 -10.24
C ALA A 181 -4.31 -3.23 -10.36
N ILE A 182 -5.09 -2.92 -11.41
CA ILE A 182 -6.40 -3.53 -11.65
C ILE A 182 -6.31 -5.05 -11.85
N VAL A 183 -5.15 -5.57 -12.28
CA VAL A 183 -4.90 -7.01 -12.38
C VAL A 183 -5.03 -7.69 -11.02
N PHE A 184 -4.33 -7.17 -10.01
CA PHE A 184 -4.38 -7.71 -8.65
C PHE A 184 -5.76 -7.55 -8.03
N TYR A 185 -6.38 -6.38 -8.21
CA TYR A 185 -7.72 -6.12 -7.71
C TYR A 185 -8.75 -7.10 -8.31
N SER A 186 -8.73 -7.30 -9.63
CA SER A 186 -9.65 -8.20 -10.33
C SER A 186 -9.41 -9.66 -9.92
N ALA A 187 -8.15 -10.08 -9.82
CA ALA A 187 -7.80 -11.41 -9.32
C ALA A 187 -8.34 -11.65 -7.90
N GLY A 188 -8.22 -10.66 -7.01
CA GLY A 188 -8.78 -10.72 -5.66
C GLY A 188 -10.30 -10.93 -5.66
N PHE A 189 -11.02 -10.19 -6.50
CA PHE A 189 -12.47 -10.33 -6.65
C PHE A 189 -12.86 -11.72 -7.19
N LEU A 190 -12.18 -12.21 -8.23
CA LEU A 190 -12.49 -13.50 -8.86
C LEU A 190 -12.18 -14.69 -7.93
N LEU A 191 -11.09 -14.61 -7.15
CA LEU A 191 -10.62 -15.69 -6.29
C LEU A 191 -11.29 -15.71 -4.90
N ARG A 192 -12.04 -14.68 -4.51
CA ARG A 192 -12.60 -14.55 -3.13
C ARG A 192 -13.40 -15.77 -2.63
N LYS A 193 -14.15 -16.44 -3.52
CA LYS A 193 -14.92 -17.65 -3.16
C LYS A 193 -13.98 -18.83 -2.91
N ARG A 194 -13.06 -19.08 -3.85
CA ARG A 194 -12.04 -20.13 -3.75
C ARG A 194 -11.15 -19.95 -2.53
N LEU A 195 -10.75 -18.71 -2.19
CA LEU A 195 -9.95 -18.44 -0.99
C LEU A 195 -10.68 -18.80 0.31
N ARG A 196 -12.00 -18.66 0.34
CA ARG A 196 -12.81 -19.08 1.49
C ARG A 196 -12.85 -20.61 1.63
N GLU A 197 -12.89 -21.32 0.50
CA GLU A 197 -12.87 -22.80 0.45
C GLU A 197 -11.48 -23.37 0.74
N LEU A 198 -10.42 -22.71 0.25
CA LEU A 198 -9.01 -23.08 0.47
C LEU A 198 -8.52 -22.79 1.88
N LYS A 199 -9.30 -22.07 2.71
CA LYS A 199 -8.92 -21.73 4.08
C LYS A 199 -8.75 -23.01 4.90
N MET A 200 -7.51 -23.46 5.01
CA MET A 200 -7.12 -24.62 5.80
C MET A 200 -5.86 -24.30 6.61
N ARG A 201 -5.88 -24.67 7.88
CA ARG A 201 -4.74 -24.52 8.80
C ARG A 201 -3.98 -25.85 8.89
N ASN A 202 -3.19 -26.17 7.87
CA ASN A 202 -2.45 -27.43 7.80
C ASN A 202 -1.03 -27.23 7.27
N ARG A 203 -0.20 -28.27 7.36
CA ARG A 203 1.21 -28.21 6.94
C ARG A 203 1.37 -27.87 5.44
N ARG A 204 0.39 -28.21 4.60
CA ARG A 204 0.45 -27.91 3.15
C ARG A 204 0.38 -26.41 2.90
N THR A 205 -0.52 -25.68 3.57
CA THR A 205 -0.62 -24.22 3.39
C THR A 205 0.59 -23.48 3.95
N LEU A 206 1.22 -23.96 5.02
CA LEU A 206 2.51 -23.45 5.49
C LEU A 206 3.65 -23.70 4.49
N LEU A 207 3.75 -24.93 3.96
CA LEU A 207 4.75 -25.27 2.95
C LEU A 207 4.60 -24.42 1.69
N LEU A 208 3.36 -24.25 1.20
CA LEU A 208 3.08 -23.38 0.06
C LEU A 208 3.45 -21.93 0.35
N SER A 209 3.18 -21.44 1.57
CA SER A 209 3.59 -20.10 1.97
C SER A 209 5.11 -19.92 1.89
N PHE A 210 5.88 -20.89 2.41
CA PHE A 210 7.32 -20.87 2.34
C PHE A 210 7.83 -20.92 0.90
N LEU A 211 7.29 -21.82 0.07
CA LEU A 211 7.65 -21.95 -1.34
C LEU A 211 7.38 -20.65 -2.11
N PHE A 212 6.23 -20.00 -1.87
CA PHE A 212 5.95 -18.72 -2.52
C PHE A 212 6.91 -17.61 -2.10
N PHE A 213 7.29 -17.53 -0.83
CA PHE A 213 8.31 -16.56 -0.41
C PHE A 213 9.69 -16.91 -0.98
N ALA A 214 10.04 -18.19 -1.10
CA ALA A 214 11.28 -18.61 -1.77
C ALA A 214 11.29 -18.20 -3.25
N VAL A 215 10.16 -18.35 -3.96
CA VAL A 215 10.00 -17.87 -5.35
C VAL A 215 10.19 -16.36 -5.44
N VAL A 216 9.61 -15.59 -4.51
CA VAL A 216 9.82 -14.14 -4.46
C VAL A 216 11.30 -13.81 -4.26
N ALA A 217 11.94 -14.40 -3.26
CA ALA A 217 13.35 -14.15 -2.95
C ALA A 217 14.27 -14.50 -4.13
N TYR A 218 14.03 -15.64 -4.78
CA TYR A 218 14.82 -16.09 -5.92
C TYR A 218 14.59 -15.21 -7.14
N LEU A 219 13.35 -15.03 -7.63
CA LEU A 219 13.12 -14.30 -8.87
C LEU A 219 13.44 -12.81 -8.73
N GLN A 220 13.12 -12.21 -7.58
CA GLN A 220 13.36 -10.79 -7.37
C GLN A 220 14.86 -10.46 -7.21
N SER A 221 15.73 -11.43 -6.91
CA SER A 221 17.19 -11.19 -6.93
C SER A 221 17.74 -10.94 -8.34
N TRP A 222 16.99 -11.31 -9.38
CA TRP A 222 17.32 -11.07 -10.79
C TRP A 222 16.59 -9.86 -11.38
N ASN A 223 15.80 -9.15 -10.58
CA ASN A 223 15.02 -8.01 -11.04
C ASN A 223 15.43 -6.72 -10.31
N VAL A 224 15.18 -5.57 -10.91
CA VAL A 224 15.34 -4.30 -10.20
C VAL A 224 14.32 -4.20 -9.07
N ARG A 225 14.62 -3.40 -8.05
CA ARG A 225 13.67 -3.11 -6.98
C ARG A 225 12.43 -2.45 -7.58
N VAL A 226 11.31 -3.16 -7.56
CA VAL A 226 10.01 -2.63 -7.98
C VAL A 226 9.67 -1.39 -7.15
N ASP A 227 9.16 -0.35 -7.79
CA ASP A 227 8.48 0.76 -7.14
C ASP A 227 7.23 1.10 -7.97
N MET A 228 6.09 0.47 -7.62
CA MET A 228 4.82 0.71 -8.30
C MET A 228 4.44 2.20 -8.31
N ARG A 229 4.81 2.95 -7.26
CA ARG A 229 4.52 4.38 -7.17
C ARG A 229 5.24 5.13 -8.28
N ALA A 230 6.51 4.82 -8.52
CA ALA A 230 7.32 5.43 -9.58
C ALA A 230 7.02 4.84 -10.98
N ASN A 231 6.10 3.87 -11.06
CA ASN A 231 5.85 3.07 -12.26
C ASN A 231 7.10 2.29 -12.71
N GLU A 232 7.92 1.80 -11.78
CA GLU A 232 9.14 1.03 -12.05
C GLU A 232 8.93 -0.45 -11.68
N TYR A 233 9.00 -1.36 -12.66
CA TYR A 233 8.73 -2.80 -12.41
C TYR A 233 9.88 -3.73 -12.79
N GLY A 234 10.83 -3.27 -13.61
CA GLY A 234 11.86 -4.12 -14.18
C GLY A 234 11.31 -5.09 -15.21
N ASP A 235 11.66 -6.36 -15.10
CA ASP A 235 10.98 -7.39 -15.87
C ASP A 235 9.53 -7.55 -15.36
N MET A 236 8.57 -7.18 -16.21
CA MET A 236 7.15 -7.16 -15.86
C MET A 236 6.60 -8.56 -15.58
N ALA A 237 7.14 -9.60 -16.21
CA ALA A 237 6.73 -10.97 -15.95
C ALA A 237 7.23 -11.43 -14.57
N ILE A 238 8.48 -11.15 -14.24
CA ILE A 238 9.02 -11.38 -12.90
C ILE A 238 8.20 -10.62 -11.86
N PHE A 239 7.87 -9.34 -12.11
CA PHE A 239 7.03 -8.55 -11.22
C PHE A 239 5.67 -9.23 -10.96
N TYR A 240 4.92 -9.61 -12.00
CA TYR A 240 3.62 -10.25 -11.78
C TYR A 240 3.74 -11.59 -11.04
N ILE A 241 4.72 -12.43 -11.39
CA ILE A 241 4.92 -13.74 -10.73
C ILE A 241 5.26 -13.54 -9.25
N THR A 242 6.18 -12.64 -8.94
CA THR A 242 6.59 -12.36 -7.55
C THR A 242 5.48 -11.67 -6.76
N ALA A 243 4.77 -10.71 -7.36
CA ALA A 243 3.63 -10.04 -6.74
C ALA A 243 2.50 -11.01 -6.34
N PHE A 244 2.11 -11.91 -7.25
CA PHE A 244 1.12 -12.94 -6.95
C PHE A 244 1.63 -13.98 -5.93
N SER A 245 2.89 -14.41 -6.07
CA SER A 245 3.50 -15.37 -5.14
C SER A 245 3.56 -14.79 -3.72
N GLY A 246 4.11 -13.59 -3.55
CA GLY A 246 4.19 -12.93 -2.24
C GLY A 246 2.82 -12.64 -1.63
N THR A 247 1.85 -12.24 -2.46
CA THR A 247 0.45 -12.09 -2.04
C THR A 247 -0.12 -13.42 -1.51
N ALA A 248 0.08 -14.52 -2.24
CA ALA A 248 -0.37 -15.84 -1.83
C ALA A 248 0.34 -16.33 -0.55
N GLY A 249 1.65 -16.09 -0.43
CA GLY A 249 2.44 -16.37 0.76
C GLY A 249 1.89 -15.66 2.00
N VAL A 250 1.61 -14.35 1.91
CA VAL A 250 0.99 -13.61 3.02
C VAL A 250 -0.39 -14.16 3.38
N ILE A 251 -1.24 -14.49 2.39
CA ILE A 251 -2.58 -15.03 2.65
C ILE A 251 -2.49 -16.38 3.38
N PHE A 252 -1.64 -17.30 2.91
CA PHE A 252 -1.48 -18.61 3.54
C PHE A 252 -0.84 -18.53 4.93
N THR A 253 0.10 -17.62 5.14
CA THR A 253 0.58 -17.29 6.49
C THR A 253 -0.57 -16.79 7.37
N SER A 254 -1.42 -15.91 6.83
CA SER A 254 -2.53 -15.29 7.57
C SER A 254 -3.62 -16.28 8.01
N PHE A 255 -3.81 -17.39 7.29
CA PHE A 255 -4.69 -18.47 7.76
C PHE A 255 -4.25 -19.08 9.11
N HIS A 256 -2.96 -19.03 9.42
CA HIS A 256 -2.41 -19.53 10.68
C HIS A 256 -2.38 -18.46 11.76
N LEU A 257 -2.29 -17.19 11.36
CA LEU A 257 -2.14 -16.05 12.25
C LEU A 257 -3.42 -15.25 12.48
N GLU A 258 -4.57 -15.68 11.95
CA GLU A 258 -5.84 -14.95 12.05
C GLU A 258 -6.29 -14.71 13.50
N ASN A 259 -5.88 -15.56 14.44
CA ASN A 259 -6.21 -15.40 15.85
C ASN A 259 -5.34 -14.37 16.58
N VAL A 260 -4.20 -13.98 16.01
CA VAL A 260 -3.27 -13.01 16.60
C VAL A 260 -3.94 -11.64 16.67
N ARG A 261 -4.26 -11.21 17.89
CA ARG A 261 -5.03 -9.97 18.14
C ARG A 261 -4.29 -8.74 17.61
N LEU A 262 -2.97 -8.68 17.78
CA LEU A 262 -2.15 -7.58 17.31
C LEU A 262 -2.21 -7.43 15.78
N LEU A 263 -2.07 -8.51 15.01
CA LEU A 263 -2.15 -8.46 13.56
C LEU A 263 -3.52 -7.99 13.07
N ARG A 264 -4.60 -8.52 13.67
CA ARG A 264 -5.95 -8.03 13.36
C ARG A 264 -6.14 -6.56 13.74
N PHE A 265 -5.60 -6.13 14.88
CA PHE A 265 -5.66 -4.73 15.29
C PHE A 265 -4.96 -3.82 14.27
N LEU A 266 -3.74 -4.16 13.86
CA LEU A 266 -2.99 -3.40 12.85
C LEU A 266 -3.71 -3.42 11.50
N GLY A 267 -4.23 -4.56 11.06
CA GLY A 267 -4.96 -4.66 9.79
C GLY A 267 -6.27 -3.89 9.75
N LYS A 268 -7.03 -3.84 10.85
CA LYS A 268 -8.24 -3.00 10.98
C LYS A 268 -7.93 -1.51 10.86
N ASN A 269 -6.71 -1.13 11.24
CA ASN A 269 -6.21 0.24 11.28
C ASN A 269 -5.17 0.54 10.19
N SER A 270 -5.06 -0.33 9.17
CA SER A 270 -4.00 -0.22 8.16
C SER A 270 -4.02 1.11 7.42
N LEU A 271 -5.21 1.70 7.22
CA LEU A 271 -5.34 3.04 6.62
C LEU A 271 -4.66 4.13 7.46
N ILE A 272 -4.85 4.10 8.78
CA ILE A 272 -4.25 5.10 9.69
C ILE A 272 -2.72 4.97 9.66
N ILE A 273 -2.23 3.74 9.73
CA ILE A 273 -0.78 3.47 9.68
C ILE A 273 -0.22 3.88 8.31
N LEU A 274 -0.91 3.56 7.22
CA LEU A 274 -0.51 3.94 5.86
C LEU A 274 -0.30 5.45 5.72
N VAL A 275 -1.23 6.27 6.25
CA VAL A 275 -1.13 7.72 6.08
C VAL A 275 -0.21 8.41 7.09
N LEU A 276 0.20 7.75 8.19
CA LEU A 276 0.99 8.38 9.25
C LEU A 276 2.41 7.81 9.46
N HIS A 277 2.74 6.63 8.91
CA HIS A 277 4.04 6.01 9.18
C HIS A 277 5.23 6.83 8.69
N TYR A 278 5.14 7.49 7.52
CA TYR A 278 6.23 8.33 7.01
C TYR A 278 6.59 9.49 7.94
N PRO A 279 5.65 10.36 8.34
CA PRO A 279 5.91 11.40 9.34
C PRO A 279 6.54 10.85 10.62
N VAL A 280 6.08 9.71 11.13
CA VAL A 280 6.64 9.12 12.35
C VAL A 280 8.03 8.55 12.16
N ILE A 281 8.32 7.87 11.05
CA ILE A 281 9.68 7.42 10.73
C ILE A 281 10.63 8.63 10.64
N ARG A 282 10.18 9.75 10.07
CA ARG A 282 10.97 10.99 9.95
C ARG A 282 11.24 11.64 11.31
N ILE A 283 10.25 11.67 12.20
CA ILE A 283 10.43 12.12 13.59
C ILE A 283 11.42 11.20 14.32
N LEU A 284 11.31 9.88 14.15
CA LEU A 284 12.26 8.94 14.76
C LEU A 284 13.69 9.15 14.26
N LYS A 285 13.88 9.41 12.96
CA LYS A 285 15.18 9.80 12.40
C LYS A 285 15.70 11.08 13.06
N ALA A 286 14.85 12.08 13.25
CA ALA A 286 15.23 13.32 13.92
C ALA A 286 15.64 13.09 15.38
N VAL A 287 14.92 12.24 16.12
CA VAL A 287 15.27 11.86 17.49
C VAL A 287 16.63 11.15 17.53
N ILE A 288 16.86 10.17 16.66
CA ILE A 288 18.12 9.44 16.61
C ILE A 288 19.30 10.35 16.26
N TYR A 289 19.11 11.23 15.27
CA TYR A 289 20.15 12.15 14.82
C TYR A 289 20.44 13.27 15.82
N TYR A 290 19.42 13.96 16.32
CA TYR A 290 19.61 15.17 17.16
C TYR A 290 19.69 14.88 18.66
N LEU A 291 19.00 13.85 19.17
CA LEU A 291 18.94 13.58 20.61
C LEU A 291 19.84 12.44 21.05
N LEU A 292 20.03 11.44 20.20
CA LEU A 292 20.90 10.29 20.52
C LEU A 292 22.31 10.43 19.91
N ASP A 293 22.54 11.48 19.11
CA ASP A 293 23.82 11.78 18.45
C ASP A 293 24.39 10.63 17.61
N PHE A 294 23.49 9.83 17.01
CA PHE A 294 23.86 8.76 16.08
C PHE A 294 23.82 9.26 14.64
N SER A 295 24.83 8.89 13.84
CA SER A 295 24.77 9.08 12.40
C SER A 295 23.66 8.23 11.80
N LEU A 296 22.84 8.81 10.91
CA LEU A 296 21.80 8.04 10.23
C LEU A 296 22.40 6.99 9.29
N ASP A 297 23.60 7.21 8.76
CA ASP A 297 24.28 6.27 7.86
C ASP A 297 24.56 4.93 8.54
N GLU A 298 24.85 4.95 9.85
CA GLU A 298 25.04 3.75 10.66
C GLU A 298 23.74 2.92 10.83
N THR A 299 22.59 3.56 10.61
CA THR A 299 21.29 2.89 10.70
C THR A 299 20.88 2.21 9.40
N TYR A 300 21.38 2.66 8.25
CA TYR A 300 21.08 2.06 6.96
C TYR A 300 21.80 0.71 6.80
N GLY A 301 21.15 -0.23 6.10
CA GLY A 301 21.71 -1.58 5.91
C GLY A 301 21.70 -2.47 7.17
N SER A 302 21.23 -1.98 8.32
CA SER A 302 21.16 -2.77 9.56
C SER A 302 19.76 -3.35 9.80
N LEU A 303 19.67 -4.68 9.92
CA LEU A 303 18.42 -5.37 10.28
C LEU A 303 17.98 -5.04 11.71
N LEU A 304 18.92 -4.81 12.62
CA LEU A 304 18.62 -4.42 14.00
C LEU A 304 17.92 -3.06 14.01
N TRP A 305 18.51 -2.07 13.33
CA TRP A 305 17.89 -0.74 13.21
C TRP A 305 16.56 -0.80 12.46
N SER A 306 16.45 -1.59 11.39
CA SER A 306 15.17 -1.82 10.70
C SER A 306 14.07 -2.26 11.68
N GLY A 307 14.40 -3.22 12.55
CA GLY A 307 13.49 -3.73 13.57
C GLY A 307 13.12 -2.68 14.61
N ILE A 308 14.11 -1.94 15.13
CA ILE A 308 13.91 -0.86 16.11
C ILE A 308 12.99 0.22 15.53
N TYR A 309 13.30 0.76 14.34
CA TYR A 309 12.47 1.78 13.68
C TYR A 309 11.04 1.28 13.45
N SER A 310 10.89 0.03 13.00
CA SER A 310 9.57 -0.53 12.69
C SER A 310 8.72 -0.72 13.94
N ILE A 311 9.29 -1.30 15.00
CA ILE A 311 8.60 -1.50 16.27
C ILE A 311 8.25 -0.15 16.89
N ALA A 312 9.19 0.79 16.96
CA ALA A 312 8.96 2.12 17.51
C ALA A 312 7.85 2.85 16.72
N THR A 313 7.88 2.79 15.39
CA THR A 313 6.84 3.39 14.54
C THR A 313 5.47 2.80 14.85
N LEU A 314 5.36 1.47 14.90
CA LEU A 314 4.08 0.79 15.18
C LEU A 314 3.57 1.08 16.59
N VAL A 315 4.45 1.19 17.59
CA VAL A 315 4.07 1.54 18.97
C VAL A 315 3.57 2.99 19.04
N ILE A 316 4.27 3.95 18.43
CA ILE A 316 3.85 5.36 18.35
C ILE A 316 2.53 5.51 17.59
N MET A 317 2.24 4.62 16.63
CA MET A 317 0.96 4.60 15.94
C MET A 317 -0.22 4.20 16.83
N ILE A 318 -0.03 3.45 17.91
CA ILE A 318 -1.13 3.00 18.78
C ILE A 318 -1.97 4.18 19.34
N PRO A 319 -1.39 5.20 20.00
CA PRO A 319 -2.17 6.36 20.45
C PRO A 319 -2.84 7.11 19.29
N CYS A 320 -2.16 7.29 18.16
CA CYS A 320 -2.75 7.93 16.97
C CYS A 320 -3.98 7.15 16.47
N ILE A 321 -3.90 5.82 16.45
CA ILE A 321 -5.01 4.93 16.09
C ILE A 321 -6.18 5.08 17.06
N ILE A 322 -5.92 5.13 18.37
CA ILE A 322 -6.97 5.30 19.39
C ILE A 322 -7.68 6.65 19.20
N VAL A 323 -6.92 7.74 19.00
CA VAL A 323 -7.48 9.08 18.81
C VAL A 323 -8.29 9.16 17.51
N LEU A 324 -7.71 8.76 16.37
CA LEU A 324 -8.39 8.88 15.07
C LEU A 324 -9.63 7.99 14.95
N ASN A 325 -9.67 6.85 15.64
CA ASN A 325 -10.89 6.04 15.70
C ASN A 325 -12.03 6.71 16.50
N ARG A 326 -11.74 7.67 17.40
CA ARG A 326 -12.77 8.51 18.04
C ARG A 326 -13.34 9.55 17.07
N TYR A 327 -12.61 9.89 16.01
CA TYR A 327 -13.02 10.85 14.99
C TYR A 327 -13.12 10.21 13.60
N PRO A 328 -14.03 9.23 13.40
CA PRO A 328 -14.12 8.42 12.18
C PRO A 328 -14.39 9.23 10.90
N VAL A 329 -14.87 10.48 11.04
CA VAL A 329 -15.12 11.41 9.94
C VAL A 329 -13.84 11.69 9.14
N PHE A 330 -12.68 11.82 9.81
CA PHE A 330 -11.39 12.01 9.12
C PHE A 330 -10.97 10.78 8.30
N LEU A 331 -11.55 9.61 8.59
CA LEU A 331 -11.32 8.37 7.88
C LEU A 331 -12.43 8.06 6.86
N GLY A 332 -13.32 9.02 6.59
CA GLY A 332 -14.45 8.81 5.69
C GLY A 332 -15.54 7.88 6.22
N ARG A 333 -15.47 7.50 7.50
CA ARG A 333 -16.40 6.57 8.15
C ARG A 333 -17.52 7.36 8.85
N ARG A 334 -18.70 6.76 9.00
CA ARG A 334 -19.77 7.34 9.82
C ARG A 334 -19.45 7.09 11.30
N ARG A 335 -19.85 8.01 12.19
CA ARG A 335 -19.93 7.70 13.63
C ARG A 335 -20.97 6.59 13.77
N CYS A 336 -20.56 5.46 14.35
CA CYS A 336 -21.47 4.37 14.70
C CYS A 336 -22.22 4.72 15.97
#